data_AF-A0A349BRG4-F1
#
_entry.id   AF-A0A349BRG4-F1
#
_cell.length_a   1.000
_cell.length_b   1.000
_cell.length_c   1.000
_cell.angle_alpha   90.00
_cell.angle_beta   90.00
_cell.angle_gamma   90.00
#
_symmetry.space_group_name_H-M   'P 1'
#
loop_
_entity.id
_entity.type
_entity.pdbx_description
1 polymer ?
#
loop_
_entity_poly.entity_id
_entity_poly.type
_entity_poly.pdbx_seq_one_letter_code
_entity_poly.pdbx_strand_id
1 'polypeptide(L)'
;MKRHLVLLTLCLFVASCGSKNRGELIGVKQKKWFGEKPFGMTLVEGGAYIMGKSDEDIAQLQNAPARTVTVPSFYMDETEITNSEYRQFVYWVKDSIALAMLARKADELELGEDNKDGIGEFAFQDSDTTKLNEFQKYMRQNYYDVSEDLYAGRALNWDADLTWDTEDYIDQNYAEVMDSLYLPPELWYNGEIKLDVTKLVYAYTWFDAEGAAAESKRSKKQFIDRKPFIKKEEIQIYPDTTVWIKDFVYSYNEPI
;
A
#
# COMPACT_ATOMS: atom_id res chain seq x y z
N MET A 1 4.08 34.71 73.45
CA MET A 1 2.91 34.64 72.51
C MET A 1 3.18 35.31 71.16
N LYS A 2 3.64 36.57 71.09
CA LYS A 2 3.89 37.29 69.81
C LYS A 2 4.90 36.60 68.86
N ARG A 3 6.00 36.02 69.38
CA ARG A 3 7.00 35.30 68.56
C ARG A 3 6.48 34.00 67.93
N HIS A 4 5.62 33.27 68.64
CA HIS A 4 5.00 32.04 68.10
C HIS A 4 3.91 32.35 67.07
N LEU A 5 3.22 33.49 67.22
CA LEU A 5 2.20 33.94 66.28
C LEU A 5 2.83 34.36 64.94
N VAL A 6 4.00 35.02 64.97
CA VAL A 6 4.78 35.36 63.76
C VAL A 6 5.34 34.12 63.05
N LEU A 7 5.77 33.10 63.80
CA LEU A 7 6.22 31.83 63.23
C LEU A 7 5.07 31.06 62.57
N LEU A 8 3.88 31.10 63.17
CA LEU A 8 2.70 30.40 62.65
C LEU A 8 2.14 31.09 61.39
N THR A 9 2.15 32.43 61.33
CA THR A 9 1.80 33.16 60.12
C THR A 9 2.83 32.97 59.01
N LEU A 10 4.13 32.91 59.32
CA LEU A 10 5.18 32.62 58.34
C LEU A 10 5.05 31.20 57.76
N CYS A 11 4.75 30.19 58.59
CA CYS A 11 4.49 28.83 58.12
C CYS A 11 3.26 28.74 57.20
N LEU A 12 2.21 29.52 57.47
CA LEU A 12 1.02 29.62 56.60
C LEU A 12 1.34 30.23 55.23
N PHE A 13 2.23 31.23 55.17
CA PHE A 13 2.68 31.81 53.90
C PHE A 13 3.52 30.84 53.06
N VAL A 14 4.35 30.00 53.70
CA VAL A 14 5.16 28.98 52.98
C VAL A 14 4.27 27.83 52.47
N ALA A 15 3.24 27.44 53.23
CA ALA A 15 2.29 26.39 52.83
C ALA A 15 1.30 26.85 51.73
N SER A 16 1.11 28.16 51.55
CA SER A 16 0.25 28.72 50.50
C SER A 16 0.90 28.71 49.11
N CYS A 17 2.19 28.39 49.00
CA CYS A 17 2.86 28.21 47.70
C CYS A 17 2.61 26.79 47.18
N GLY A 18 1.35 26.47 46.90
CA GLY A 18 0.96 25.25 46.22
C GLY A 18 1.33 25.35 44.75
N SER A 19 2.42 24.69 44.34
CA SER A 19 2.81 24.53 42.94
C SER A 19 1.85 23.57 42.20
N LYS A 20 0.60 23.98 42.00
CA LYS A 20 -0.32 23.36 41.05
C LYS A 20 -0.31 24.13 39.74
N ASN A 21 0.88 24.35 39.18
CA ASN A 21 1.05 24.68 37.76
C ASN A 21 0.95 23.38 36.95
N ARG A 22 -0.20 22.72 37.00
CA ARG A 22 -0.59 21.78 35.95
C ARG A 22 -1.50 22.58 35.04
N GLY A 23 -0.96 23.09 33.94
CA GLY A 23 -1.79 23.71 32.91
C GLY A 23 -2.95 22.78 32.57
N GLU A 24 -4.14 23.34 32.35
CA GLU A 24 -5.38 22.58 32.14
C GLU A 24 -5.38 21.75 30.84
N LEU A 25 -4.29 21.82 30.07
CA LEU A 25 -4.01 20.98 28.91
C LEU A 25 -3.09 19.83 29.31
N ILE A 26 -3.68 18.74 29.78
CA ILE A 26 -2.98 17.45 29.88
C ILE A 26 -3.07 16.81 28.49
N GLY A 27 -1.96 16.77 27.76
CA GLY A 27 -1.90 16.14 26.44
C GLY A 27 -2.32 14.67 26.48
N VAL A 28 -2.95 14.19 25.41
CA VAL A 28 -3.29 12.77 25.28
C VAL A 28 -2.00 11.96 25.28
N LYS A 29 -1.93 10.91 26.12
CA LYS A 29 -0.80 9.99 26.11
C LYS A 29 -0.74 9.31 24.74
N GLN A 30 0.25 9.69 23.93
CA GLN A 30 0.46 9.03 22.66
C GLN A 30 0.97 7.60 22.89
N LYS A 31 0.50 6.66 22.06
CA LYS A 31 1.04 5.31 22.02
C LYS A 31 2.53 5.43 21.69
N LYS A 32 3.40 4.83 22.50
CA LYS A 32 4.83 4.76 22.17
C LYS A 32 4.96 4.00 20.85
N TRP A 33 5.37 4.70 19.81
CA TRP A 33 5.70 4.10 18.53
C TRP A 33 7.13 3.58 18.62
N PHE A 34 7.28 2.26 18.60
CA PHE A 34 8.58 1.62 18.41
C PHE A 34 8.65 1.23 16.95
N GLY A 35 9.51 1.88 16.17
CA GLY A 35 9.79 1.46 14.81
C GLY A 35 10.71 0.24 14.89
N GLU A 36 10.13 -0.95 14.84
CA GLU A 36 10.93 -2.16 14.61
C GLU A 36 11.56 -2.08 13.22
N LYS A 37 12.81 -2.54 13.12
CA LYS A 37 13.55 -2.62 11.85
C LYS A 37 12.75 -3.54 10.90
N PRO A 38 12.29 -3.06 9.73
CA PRO A 38 11.65 -3.93 8.75
C PRO A 38 12.61 -5.04 8.30
N PHE A 39 12.06 -6.20 7.97
CA PHE A 39 12.86 -7.34 7.50
C PHE A 39 13.62 -6.97 6.23
N GLY A 40 14.91 -7.32 6.14
CA GLY A 40 15.75 -7.04 4.97
C GLY A 40 16.19 -5.58 4.77
N MET A 41 15.82 -4.65 5.67
CA MET A 41 16.13 -3.22 5.54
C MET A 41 17.06 -2.73 6.65
N THR A 42 18.10 -1.96 6.33
CA THR A 42 18.98 -1.31 7.31
C THR A 42 18.59 0.13 7.61
N LEU A 43 18.88 0.62 8.82
CA LEU A 43 18.69 2.02 9.20
C LEU A 43 19.83 2.85 8.63
N VAL A 44 19.49 3.80 7.77
CA VAL A 44 20.39 4.85 7.32
C VAL A 44 20.24 6.03 8.26
N GLU A 45 21.30 6.34 9.00
CA GLU A 45 21.29 7.47 9.94
C GLU A 45 21.19 8.80 9.20
N GLY A 46 20.36 9.69 9.75
CA GLY A 46 20.15 11.02 9.21
C GLY A 46 21.42 11.87 9.33
N GLY A 47 21.69 12.63 8.27
CA GLY A 47 22.90 13.43 8.17
C GLY A 47 22.86 14.39 6.99
N ALA A 48 23.89 15.24 6.92
CA ALA A 48 24.11 16.11 5.77
C ALA A 48 25.28 15.56 4.95
N TYR A 49 25.09 15.45 3.63
CA TYR A 49 26.13 15.06 2.69
C TYR A 49 26.12 15.95 1.45
N ILE A 50 27.24 15.97 0.73
CA ILE A 50 27.37 16.71 -0.54
C ILE A 50 26.91 15.77 -1.66
N MET A 51 25.79 16.11 -2.30
CA MET A 51 25.24 15.39 -3.45
C MET A 51 25.78 16.02 -4.74
N GLY A 52 26.34 15.20 -5.63
CA GLY A 52 26.96 15.62 -6.89
C GLY A 52 28.47 15.41 -6.89
N LYS A 53 29.09 15.53 -8.07
CA LYS A 53 30.53 15.31 -8.24
C LYS A 53 31.30 16.49 -7.64
N SER A 54 32.34 16.23 -6.85
CA SER A 54 33.23 17.26 -6.30
C SER A 54 34.28 17.74 -7.32
N ASP A 55 34.60 16.90 -8.30
CA ASP A 55 35.69 17.12 -9.26
C ASP A 55 35.15 17.63 -10.61
N GLU A 56 35.88 18.57 -11.22
CA GLU A 56 35.56 19.10 -12.55
C GLU A 56 35.53 17.97 -13.59
N ASP A 57 34.40 17.85 -14.27
CA ASP A 57 34.20 16.85 -15.31
C ASP A 57 34.79 17.37 -16.63
N ILE A 58 36.00 16.90 -16.97
CA ILE A 58 36.70 17.23 -18.22
C ILE A 58 35.85 16.88 -19.47
N ALA A 59 34.89 15.95 -19.31
CA ALA A 59 34.09 15.38 -20.39
C ALA A 59 32.78 16.14 -20.72
N GLN A 60 32.50 17.31 -20.11
CA GLN A 60 31.29 18.10 -20.38
C GLN A 60 29.97 17.29 -20.29
N LEU A 61 29.91 16.21 -19.50
CA LEU A 61 28.61 15.66 -19.15
C LEU A 61 27.93 16.71 -18.27
N GLN A 62 26.68 17.02 -18.59
CA GLN A 62 25.81 17.98 -17.89
C GLN A 62 25.50 17.52 -16.45
N ASN A 63 26.53 17.37 -15.63
CA ASN A 63 26.41 16.89 -14.26
C ASN A 63 25.82 18.01 -13.40
N ALA A 64 24.88 17.63 -12.53
CA ALA A 64 24.30 18.56 -11.57
C ALA A 64 25.39 19.14 -10.64
N PRO A 65 25.32 20.45 -10.32
CA PRO A 65 26.28 21.08 -9.41
C PRO A 65 26.20 20.47 -8.01
N ALA A 66 27.34 20.38 -7.33
CA ALA A 66 27.42 19.86 -5.97
C ALA A 66 26.55 20.70 -5.01
N ARG A 67 25.63 20.05 -4.28
CA ARG A 67 24.76 20.69 -3.29
C ARG A 67 24.73 19.90 -1.99
N THR A 68 24.75 20.58 -0.87
CA THR A 68 24.59 19.93 0.44
C THR A 68 23.12 19.59 0.67
N VAL A 69 22.83 18.31 0.89
CA VAL A 69 21.48 17.80 1.17
C VAL A 69 21.46 17.20 2.56
N THR A 70 20.44 17.54 3.33
CA THR A 70 20.16 16.93 4.63
C THR A 70 19.04 15.92 4.47
N VAL A 71 19.29 14.66 4.83
CA VAL A 71 18.31 13.57 4.74
C VAL A 71 17.98 13.08 6.16
N PRO A 72 16.70 12.97 6.55
CA PRO A 72 16.31 12.39 7.83
C PRO A 72 16.66 10.89 7.87
N SER A 73 16.73 10.28 9.06
CA SER A 73 16.95 8.83 9.14
C SER A 73 15.79 8.06 8.47
N PHE A 74 16.12 7.05 7.67
CA PHE A 74 15.14 6.20 6.97
C PHE A 74 15.67 4.76 6.84
N TYR A 75 14.79 3.82 6.50
CA TYR A 75 15.17 2.43 6.23
C TYR A 75 15.39 2.23 4.72
N MET A 76 16.43 1.48 4.38
CA MET A 76 16.78 1.13 3.00
C MET A 76 17.07 -0.36 2.91
N ASP A 77 16.65 -1.02 1.82
CA ASP A 77 16.94 -2.43 1.60
C ASP A 77 18.45 -2.71 1.66
N GLU A 78 18.84 -3.80 2.32
CA GLU A 78 20.25 -4.21 2.44
C GLU A 78 20.82 -4.72 1.12
N THR A 79 19.98 -5.32 0.27
CA THR A 79 20.32 -5.85 -1.05
C THR A 79 19.28 -5.40 -2.07
N GLU A 80 19.64 -5.46 -3.35
CA GLU A 80 18.65 -5.31 -4.43
C GLU A 80 17.59 -6.42 -4.34
N ILE A 81 16.39 -6.12 -4.85
CA ILE A 81 15.28 -7.09 -4.90
C ILE A 81 15.69 -8.28 -5.77
N THR A 82 15.58 -9.47 -5.19
CA THR A 82 15.89 -10.73 -5.87
C THR A 82 14.75 -11.16 -6.80
N ASN A 83 15.08 -11.99 -7.80
CA ASN A 83 14.07 -12.58 -8.68
C ASN A 83 12.99 -13.36 -7.92
N SER A 84 13.34 -14.00 -6.81
CA SER A 84 12.40 -14.72 -5.94
C SER A 84 11.43 -13.79 -5.22
N GLU A 85 11.91 -12.68 -4.67
CA GLU A 85 11.07 -11.68 -3.98
C GLU A 85 10.13 -11.01 -4.98
N TYR A 86 10.65 -10.66 -6.17
CA TYR A 86 9.83 -10.10 -7.23
C TYR A 86 8.74 -11.08 -7.70
N ARG A 87 9.08 -12.37 -7.83
CA ARG A 87 8.11 -13.42 -8.18
C ARG A 87 7.01 -13.55 -7.13
N GLN A 88 7.33 -13.44 -5.84
CA GLN A 88 6.33 -13.43 -4.78
C GLN A 88 5.34 -12.27 -4.95
N PHE A 89 5.84 -11.07 -5.26
CA PHE A 89 4.98 -9.93 -5.56
C PHE A 89 4.10 -10.18 -6.80
N VAL A 90 4.67 -10.72 -7.88
CA VAL A 90 3.92 -11.04 -9.10
C VAL A 90 2.82 -12.07 -8.82
N TYR A 91 3.10 -13.12 -8.04
CA TYR A 91 2.11 -14.11 -7.66
C TYR A 91 1.01 -13.52 -6.78
N TRP A 92 1.36 -12.65 -5.83
CA TRP A 92 0.36 -11.95 -5.04
C TRP A 92 -0.56 -11.08 -5.91
N VAL A 93 -0.02 -10.34 -6.89
CA VAL A 93 -0.83 -9.55 -7.82
C VAL A 93 -1.70 -10.45 -8.71
N LYS A 94 -1.12 -11.55 -9.22
CA LYS A 94 -1.82 -12.55 -10.02
C LYS A 94 -3.02 -13.12 -9.25
N ASP A 95 -2.82 -13.53 -8.00
CA ASP A 95 -3.86 -14.07 -7.14
C ASP A 95 -4.90 -13.01 -6.76
N SER A 96 -4.47 -11.77 -6.48
CA SER A 96 -5.38 -10.66 -6.22
C SER A 96 -6.33 -10.40 -7.38
N ILE A 97 -5.84 -10.47 -8.63
CA ILE A 97 -6.65 -10.25 -9.82
C ILE A 97 -7.64 -11.40 -10.01
N ALA A 98 -7.17 -12.64 -9.86
CA ALA A 98 -8.04 -13.82 -9.96
C ALA A 98 -9.17 -13.78 -8.91
N LEU A 99 -8.83 -13.53 -7.65
CA LEU A 99 -9.81 -13.38 -6.57
C LEU A 99 -10.81 -12.26 -6.86
N ALA A 100 -10.36 -11.11 -7.38
CA ALA A 100 -11.24 -10.02 -7.75
C ALA A 100 -12.22 -10.40 -8.87
N MET A 101 -11.76 -11.15 -9.88
CA MET A 101 -12.62 -11.60 -10.97
C MET A 101 -13.61 -12.68 -10.52
N LEU A 102 -13.16 -13.61 -9.68
CA LEU A 102 -14.03 -14.64 -9.09
C LEU A 102 -15.10 -14.01 -8.20
N ALA A 103 -14.72 -13.06 -7.34
CA ALA A 103 -15.64 -12.33 -6.47
C ALA A 103 -16.70 -11.55 -7.26
N ARG A 104 -16.30 -10.92 -8.37
CA ARG A 104 -17.23 -10.22 -9.29
C ARG A 104 -18.22 -11.16 -9.94
N LYS A 105 -17.76 -12.33 -10.42
CA LYS A 105 -18.64 -13.35 -11.01
C LYS A 105 -19.58 -13.96 -9.97
N ALA A 106 -19.10 -14.19 -8.74
CA ALA A 106 -19.95 -14.65 -7.64
C ALA A 106 -21.07 -13.64 -7.32
N ASP A 107 -20.74 -12.34 -7.26
CA ASP A 107 -21.69 -11.26 -7.04
C ASP A 107 -22.72 -11.14 -8.19
N GLU A 108 -22.27 -11.28 -9.45
CA GLU A 108 -23.16 -11.32 -10.64
C GLU A 108 -24.16 -12.47 -10.58
N LEU A 109 -23.75 -13.62 -10.03
CA LEU A 109 -24.59 -14.79 -9.82
C LEU A 109 -25.44 -14.71 -8.54
N GLU A 110 -25.38 -13.59 -7.82
CA GLU A 110 -26.06 -13.35 -6.54
C GLU A 110 -25.69 -14.41 -5.47
N LEU A 111 -24.46 -14.95 -5.55
CA LEU A 111 -23.90 -15.90 -4.58
C LEU A 111 -23.23 -15.10 -3.44
N GLY A 112 -23.93 -14.99 -2.32
CA GLY A 112 -23.42 -14.33 -1.09
C GLY A 112 -22.64 -15.27 -0.17
N GLU A 113 -22.13 -14.75 0.96
CA GLU A 113 -21.34 -15.51 1.96
C GLU A 113 -22.06 -16.78 2.49
N ASP A 114 -23.40 -16.79 2.44
CA ASP A 114 -24.23 -17.92 2.90
C ASP A 114 -24.20 -19.12 1.94
N ASN A 115 -23.86 -18.91 0.66
CA ASN A 115 -23.77 -19.95 -0.34
C ASN A 115 -22.32 -20.11 -0.80
N LYS A 116 -21.56 -20.91 -0.06
CA LYS A 116 -20.14 -21.22 -0.35
C LYS A 116 -19.95 -22.34 -1.37
N ASP A 117 -21.01 -22.75 -2.06
CA ASP A 117 -20.89 -23.78 -3.08
C ASP A 117 -20.22 -23.19 -4.33
N GLY A 118 -19.15 -23.83 -4.79
CA GLY A 118 -18.45 -23.44 -6.01
C GLY A 118 -17.78 -22.06 -5.90
N ILE A 119 -17.99 -21.22 -6.92
CA ILE A 119 -17.43 -19.87 -6.96
C ILE A 119 -17.92 -18.95 -5.82
N GLY A 120 -18.99 -19.30 -5.12
CA GLY A 120 -19.52 -18.53 -3.98
C GLY A 120 -18.53 -18.40 -2.81
N GLU A 121 -17.57 -19.31 -2.67
CA GLU A 121 -16.50 -19.20 -1.66
C GLU A 121 -15.63 -17.93 -1.84
N PHE A 122 -15.51 -17.45 -3.08
CA PHE A 122 -14.70 -16.28 -3.44
C PHE A 122 -15.47 -14.96 -3.35
N ALA A 123 -16.73 -14.97 -2.90
CA ALA A 123 -17.52 -13.75 -2.73
C ALA A 123 -16.80 -12.72 -1.83
N PHE A 124 -17.06 -11.44 -2.07
CA PHE A 124 -16.45 -10.38 -1.27
C PHE A 124 -16.80 -10.53 0.22
N GLN A 125 -15.84 -10.24 1.10
CA GLN A 125 -16.01 -10.37 2.56
C GLN A 125 -17.07 -9.42 3.14
N ASP A 126 -17.48 -8.41 2.38
CA ASP A 126 -18.50 -7.44 2.79
C ASP A 126 -19.93 -7.80 2.35
N SER A 127 -20.11 -8.97 1.71
CA SER A 127 -21.42 -9.50 1.32
C SER A 127 -22.35 -9.70 2.52
N ASP A 128 -21.83 -10.08 3.68
CA ASP A 128 -22.60 -10.12 4.92
C ASP A 128 -22.71 -8.72 5.58
N THR A 129 -23.79 -8.03 5.24
CA THR A 129 -24.12 -6.72 5.79
C THR A 129 -24.49 -6.75 7.29
N THR A 130 -24.70 -7.93 7.88
CA THR A 130 -25.09 -8.06 9.29
C THR A 130 -23.92 -7.82 10.25
N LYS A 131 -22.69 -8.13 9.83
CA LYS A 131 -21.46 -7.95 10.62
C LYS A 131 -20.90 -6.52 10.59
N LEU A 132 -21.37 -5.67 9.67
CA LEU A 132 -20.86 -4.30 9.53
C LEU A 132 -21.39 -3.37 10.62
N ASN A 133 -20.49 -2.54 11.17
CA ASN A 133 -20.87 -1.48 12.10
C ASN A 133 -21.62 -0.34 11.37
N GLU A 134 -22.35 0.48 12.12
CA GLU A 134 -23.19 1.55 11.55
C GLU A 134 -22.40 2.54 10.69
N PHE A 135 -21.17 2.85 11.09
CA PHE A 135 -20.29 3.74 10.34
C PHE A 135 -19.84 3.10 9.01
N GLN A 136 -19.53 1.81 8.99
CA GLN A 136 -19.18 1.07 7.78
C GLN A 136 -20.35 1.00 6.81
N LYS A 137 -21.57 0.77 7.30
CA LYS A 137 -22.79 0.82 6.50
C LYS A 137 -22.99 2.19 5.86
N TYR A 138 -22.86 3.26 6.66
CA TYR A 138 -22.93 4.64 6.18
C TYR A 138 -21.86 4.94 5.12
N MET A 139 -20.61 4.52 5.37
CA MET A 139 -19.51 4.75 4.43
C MET A 139 -19.75 4.03 3.09
N ARG A 140 -20.23 2.78 3.13
CA ARG A 140 -20.53 2.02 1.91
C ARG A 140 -21.62 2.66 1.08
N GLN A 141 -22.76 2.96 1.70
CA GLN A 141 -23.91 3.53 1.02
C GLN A 141 -23.61 4.91 0.38
N ASN A 142 -22.76 5.72 1.01
CA ASN A 142 -22.52 7.09 0.56
C ASN A 142 -21.26 7.27 -0.29
N TYR A 143 -20.31 6.33 -0.25
CA TYR A 143 -19.03 6.46 -0.93
C TYR A 143 -18.67 5.30 -1.86
N TYR A 144 -18.92 4.05 -1.47
CA TYR A 144 -18.56 2.89 -2.30
C TYR A 144 -19.63 2.60 -3.36
N ASP A 145 -20.91 2.55 -2.95
CA ASP A 145 -22.05 2.25 -3.85
C ASP A 145 -22.34 3.39 -4.85
N VAL A 146 -21.74 4.57 -4.63
CA VAL A 146 -21.90 5.77 -5.48
C VAL A 146 -20.68 5.96 -6.42
N SER A 147 -19.65 5.11 -6.27
CA SER A 147 -18.47 5.20 -7.12
C SER A 147 -18.73 4.66 -8.54
N GLU A 148 -17.93 5.10 -9.52
CA GLU A 148 -18.09 4.67 -10.92
C GLU A 148 -17.81 3.17 -11.12
N ASP A 149 -16.98 2.57 -10.26
CA ASP A 149 -16.72 1.14 -10.22
C ASP A 149 -17.52 0.49 -9.09
N LEU A 150 -18.51 -0.32 -9.45
CA LEU A 150 -19.41 -1.01 -8.53
C LEU A 150 -18.67 -1.83 -7.45
N TYR A 151 -17.44 -2.26 -7.73
CA TYR A 151 -16.66 -3.12 -6.84
C TYR A 151 -15.56 -2.38 -6.08
N ALA A 152 -15.43 -1.07 -6.24
CA ALA A 152 -14.36 -0.30 -5.63
C ALA A 152 -14.45 -0.31 -4.10
N GLY A 153 -13.36 -0.74 -3.45
CA GLY A 153 -13.25 -0.75 -1.99
C GLY A 153 -13.88 -1.97 -1.30
N ARG A 154 -14.42 -2.93 -2.05
CA ARG A 154 -14.87 -4.21 -1.50
C ARG A 154 -13.66 -5.09 -1.17
N ALA A 155 -13.72 -5.76 -0.03
CA ALA A 155 -12.63 -6.60 0.46
C ALA A 155 -12.70 -7.99 -0.18
N LEU A 156 -11.57 -8.45 -0.75
CA LEU A 156 -11.44 -9.80 -1.31
C LEU A 156 -11.31 -10.84 -0.21
N ASN A 157 -11.84 -12.04 -0.46
CA ASN A 157 -11.67 -13.18 0.44
C ASN A 157 -10.32 -13.87 0.19
N TRP A 158 -9.28 -13.45 0.90
CA TRP A 158 -7.95 -14.07 0.85
C TRP A 158 -7.84 -15.41 1.58
N ASP A 159 -8.87 -15.79 2.35
CA ASP A 159 -8.91 -17.07 3.06
C ASP A 159 -9.43 -18.21 2.17
N ALA A 160 -9.99 -17.90 0.99
CA ALA A 160 -10.44 -18.89 0.02
C ALA A 160 -9.26 -19.58 -0.67
N ASP A 161 -9.39 -20.89 -0.91
CA ASP A 161 -8.32 -21.68 -1.53
C ASP A 161 -8.32 -21.52 -3.06
N LEU A 162 -7.46 -20.62 -3.55
CA LEU A 162 -7.30 -20.36 -4.98
C LEU A 162 -6.36 -21.39 -5.61
N THR A 163 -6.89 -22.22 -6.51
CA THR A 163 -6.09 -23.14 -7.32
C THR A 163 -5.87 -22.64 -8.74
N TRP A 164 -4.64 -22.79 -9.24
CA TRP A 164 -4.30 -22.53 -10.64
C TRP A 164 -4.22 -23.81 -11.46
N ASP A 165 -4.42 -24.97 -10.84
CA ASP A 165 -4.46 -26.26 -11.53
C ASP A 165 -5.84 -26.45 -12.17
N THR A 166 -5.84 -26.64 -13.48
CA THR A 166 -7.08 -26.82 -14.27
C THR A 166 -7.84 -28.09 -13.89
N GLU A 167 -7.17 -29.09 -13.30
CA GLU A 167 -7.82 -30.33 -12.84
C GLU A 167 -8.64 -30.11 -11.56
N ASP A 168 -8.28 -29.10 -10.77
CA ASP A 168 -8.88 -28.80 -9.46
C ASP A 168 -9.95 -27.70 -9.53
N TYR A 169 -10.34 -27.26 -10.73
CA TYR A 169 -11.37 -26.24 -10.90
C TYR A 169 -12.72 -26.71 -10.37
N ILE A 170 -13.26 -25.94 -9.43
CA ILE A 170 -14.41 -26.35 -8.61
C ILE A 170 -15.70 -26.44 -9.44
N ASP A 171 -15.91 -25.49 -10.35
CA ASP A 171 -17.10 -25.44 -11.21
C ASP A 171 -16.84 -24.76 -12.57
N GLN A 172 -17.87 -24.73 -13.42
CA GLN A 172 -17.81 -24.11 -14.75
C GLN A 172 -17.58 -22.60 -14.69
N ASN A 173 -18.13 -21.89 -13.69
CA ASN A 173 -17.99 -20.44 -13.58
C ASN A 173 -16.56 -20.07 -13.17
N TYR A 174 -15.96 -20.85 -12.27
CA TYR A 174 -14.57 -20.75 -11.90
C TYR A 174 -13.67 -20.94 -13.12
N ALA A 175 -13.92 -22.01 -13.90
CA ALA A 175 -13.18 -22.28 -15.13
C ALA A 175 -13.30 -21.13 -16.15
N GLU A 176 -14.50 -20.55 -16.33
CA GLU A 176 -14.73 -19.41 -17.22
C GLU A 176 -13.92 -18.18 -16.80
N VAL A 177 -13.92 -17.85 -15.50
CA VAL A 177 -13.15 -16.73 -14.96
C VAL A 177 -11.65 -16.97 -15.13
N MET A 178 -11.15 -18.16 -14.80
CA MET A 178 -9.74 -18.48 -14.93
C MET A 178 -9.30 -18.49 -16.39
N ASP A 179 -10.11 -19.03 -17.32
CA ASP A 179 -9.87 -18.99 -18.77
C ASP A 179 -9.66 -17.54 -19.26
N SER A 180 -10.47 -16.62 -18.77
CA SER A 180 -10.35 -15.20 -19.11
C SER A 180 -9.05 -14.54 -18.65
N LEU A 181 -8.25 -15.17 -17.79
CA LEU A 181 -6.91 -14.70 -17.39
C LEU A 181 -5.79 -15.24 -18.29
N TYR A 182 -6.04 -16.33 -19.00
CA TYR A 182 -5.07 -16.93 -19.90
C TYR A 182 -5.12 -16.31 -21.30
N LEU A 183 -4.10 -16.64 -22.09
CA LEU A 183 -4.12 -16.42 -23.54
C LEU A 183 -5.12 -17.40 -24.19
N PRO A 184 -5.72 -17.04 -25.34
CA PRO A 184 -6.50 -17.98 -26.14
C PRO A 184 -5.66 -19.20 -26.57
N PRO A 185 -6.26 -20.40 -26.74
CA PRO A 185 -5.56 -21.61 -27.16
C PRO A 185 -4.74 -21.49 -28.45
N GLU A 186 -5.14 -20.58 -29.34
CA GLU A 186 -4.45 -20.29 -30.60
C GLU A 186 -3.05 -19.66 -30.40
N LEU A 187 -2.84 -19.01 -29.25
CA LEU A 187 -1.60 -18.33 -28.90
C LEU A 187 -0.73 -19.17 -27.95
N TRP A 188 -1.18 -20.36 -27.56
CA TRP A 188 -0.39 -21.25 -26.72
C TRP A 188 0.80 -21.80 -27.51
N TYR A 189 1.98 -21.73 -26.91
CA TYR A 189 3.19 -22.36 -27.44
C TYR A 189 3.66 -23.46 -26.50
N ASN A 190 4.30 -24.50 -27.03
CA ASN A 190 4.75 -25.70 -26.31
C ASN A 190 3.64 -26.52 -25.62
N GLY A 191 2.37 -26.30 -25.98
CA GLY A 191 1.23 -27.04 -25.42
C GLY A 191 0.90 -26.69 -23.96
N GLU A 192 1.45 -25.59 -23.45
CA GLU A 192 1.20 -25.11 -22.09
C GLU A 192 0.25 -23.90 -22.12
N ILE A 193 -0.69 -23.89 -21.18
CA ILE A 193 -1.53 -22.71 -20.93
C ILE A 193 -0.65 -21.59 -20.39
N LYS A 194 -0.72 -20.41 -21.00
CA LYS A 194 0.05 -19.24 -20.59
C LYS A 194 -0.87 -18.13 -20.11
N LEU A 195 -0.50 -17.52 -18.99
CA LEU A 195 -1.18 -16.33 -18.46
C LEU A 195 -1.00 -15.16 -19.42
N ASP A 196 -2.07 -14.40 -19.62
CA ASP A 196 -2.00 -13.15 -20.34
C ASP A 196 -1.37 -12.07 -19.45
N VAL A 197 -0.07 -11.83 -19.65
CA VAL A 197 0.72 -10.87 -18.88
C VAL A 197 0.21 -9.45 -18.99
N THR A 198 -0.57 -9.11 -20.03
CA THR A 198 -1.15 -7.78 -20.21
C THR A 198 -2.22 -7.47 -19.15
N LYS A 199 -2.80 -8.52 -18.55
CA LYS A 199 -3.79 -8.40 -17.47
C LYS A 199 -3.15 -8.16 -16.11
N LEU A 200 -1.84 -8.38 -15.95
CA LEU A 200 -1.09 -8.13 -14.72
C LEU A 200 -0.79 -6.64 -14.54
N VAL A 201 -1.84 -5.87 -14.29
CA VAL A 201 -1.76 -4.43 -14.04
C VAL A 201 -1.92 -4.18 -12.54
N TYR A 202 -0.87 -3.65 -11.93
CA TYR A 202 -0.91 -3.21 -10.54
C TYR A 202 -1.36 -1.75 -10.48
N ALA A 203 -2.46 -1.50 -9.78
CA ALA A 203 -2.98 -0.16 -9.53
C ALA A 203 -2.69 0.26 -8.09
N TYR A 204 -2.11 1.43 -7.91
CA TYR A 204 -1.87 1.99 -6.58
C TYR A 204 -2.21 3.48 -6.54
N THR A 205 -2.55 3.95 -5.34
CA THR A 205 -2.91 5.34 -5.10
C THR A 205 -2.01 5.93 -4.04
N TRP A 206 -1.46 7.10 -4.30
CA TRP A 206 -0.60 7.81 -3.37
C TRP A 206 -0.96 9.30 -3.28
N PHE A 207 -0.61 9.91 -2.15
CA PHE A 207 -0.89 11.32 -1.90
C PHE A 207 0.39 12.15 -2.09
N ASP A 208 0.37 13.05 -3.05
CA ASP A 208 1.42 14.03 -3.31
C ASP A 208 1.39 15.14 -2.24
N ALA A 209 1.97 14.82 -1.08
CA ALA A 209 2.05 15.72 0.06
C ALA A 209 2.90 16.96 -0.24
N GLU A 210 3.96 16.82 -1.05
CA GLU A 210 4.84 17.93 -1.41
C GLU A 210 4.14 18.92 -2.34
N GLY A 211 3.49 18.43 -3.40
CA GLY A 211 2.67 19.23 -4.30
C GLY A 211 1.53 19.93 -3.56
N ALA A 212 0.85 19.21 -2.67
CA ALA A 212 -0.21 19.78 -1.83
C ALA A 212 0.33 20.90 -0.93
N ALA A 213 1.48 20.68 -0.27
CA ALA A 213 2.10 21.70 0.58
C ALA A 213 2.56 22.93 -0.21
N ALA A 214 3.10 22.74 -1.42
CA ALA A 214 3.51 23.82 -2.31
C ALA A 214 2.30 24.67 -2.74
N GLU A 215 1.17 24.05 -3.10
CA GLU A 215 -0.03 24.76 -3.52
C GLU A 215 -0.70 25.52 -2.35
N SER A 216 -0.69 24.95 -1.14
CA SER A 216 -1.15 25.68 0.06
C SER A 216 -0.31 26.94 0.31
N LYS A 217 1.02 26.86 0.16
CA LYS A 217 1.91 28.03 0.26
C LYS A 217 1.64 29.07 -0.83
N ARG A 218 1.45 28.63 -2.08
CA ARG A 218 1.19 29.50 -3.24
C ARG A 218 -0.16 30.24 -3.11
N SER A 219 -1.22 29.49 -2.82
CA SER A 219 -2.58 30.02 -2.71
C SER A 219 -2.85 30.77 -1.40
N LYS A 220 -1.96 30.62 -0.40
CA LYS A 220 -2.11 31.13 0.98
C LYS A 220 -3.42 30.67 1.65
N LYS A 221 -4.01 29.59 1.18
CA LYS A 221 -5.22 29.00 1.77
C LYS A 221 -4.85 28.03 2.88
N GLN A 222 -5.57 28.11 4.00
CA GLN A 222 -5.45 27.16 5.11
C GLN A 222 -5.96 25.77 4.72
N PHE A 223 -6.98 25.71 3.87
CA PHE A 223 -7.55 24.47 3.35
C PHE A 223 -7.50 24.49 1.83
N ILE A 224 -6.87 23.48 1.27
CA ILE A 224 -6.84 23.23 -0.17
C ILE A 224 -7.65 21.97 -0.47
N ASP A 225 -8.19 21.90 -1.67
CA ASP A 225 -8.74 20.64 -2.16
C ASP A 225 -7.61 19.63 -2.32
N ARG A 226 -7.76 18.46 -1.69
CA ARG A 226 -6.76 17.39 -1.70
C ARG A 226 -6.93 16.46 -2.89
N LYS A 227 -8.11 16.43 -3.52
CA LYS A 227 -8.41 15.50 -4.62
C LYS A 227 -7.38 15.54 -5.75
N PRO A 228 -6.89 16.70 -6.23
CA PRO A 228 -5.92 16.75 -7.32
C PRO A 228 -4.55 16.15 -6.99
N PHE A 229 -4.25 16.01 -5.69
CA PHE A 229 -2.98 15.49 -5.17
C PHE A 229 -3.06 14.00 -4.83
N ILE A 230 -4.23 13.39 -4.96
CA ILE A 230 -4.38 11.93 -4.92
C ILE A 230 -4.08 11.44 -6.33
N LYS A 231 -2.94 10.78 -6.51
CA LYS A 231 -2.50 10.22 -7.79
C LYS A 231 -2.85 8.75 -7.83
N LYS A 232 -3.46 8.31 -8.92
CA LYS A 232 -3.67 6.90 -9.24
C LYS A 232 -2.74 6.54 -10.39
N GLU A 233 -1.98 5.48 -10.23
CA GLU A 233 -1.08 4.96 -11.25
C GLU A 233 -1.38 3.48 -11.49
N GLU A 234 -1.27 3.08 -12.74
CA GLU A 234 -1.47 1.72 -13.22
C GLU A 234 -0.22 1.30 -13.96
N ILE A 235 0.42 0.23 -13.49
CA ILE A 235 1.71 -0.24 -14.00
C ILE A 235 1.56 -1.71 -14.40
N GLN A 236 1.97 -2.03 -15.62
CA GLN A 236 2.17 -3.41 -16.03
C GLN A 236 3.41 -3.95 -15.33
N ILE A 237 3.21 -4.88 -14.40
CA ILE A 237 4.27 -5.39 -13.54
C ILE A 237 5.04 -6.55 -14.17
N TYR A 238 4.61 -7.06 -15.31
CA TYR A 238 5.31 -8.14 -15.97
C TYR A 238 5.56 -7.76 -17.44
N PRO A 239 6.81 -7.82 -17.91
CA PRO A 239 7.12 -7.48 -19.28
C PRO A 239 6.54 -8.52 -20.24
N ASP A 240 6.45 -8.16 -21.53
CA ASP A 240 6.12 -9.15 -22.55
C ASP A 240 7.06 -10.35 -22.44
N THR A 241 6.50 -11.57 -22.47
CA THR A 241 7.24 -12.83 -22.43
C THR A 241 8.31 -12.94 -23.52
N THR A 242 8.19 -12.20 -24.62
CA THR A 242 9.21 -12.14 -25.69
C THR A 242 10.47 -11.34 -25.33
N VAL A 243 10.43 -10.55 -24.24
CA VAL A 243 11.54 -9.70 -23.78
C VAL A 243 12.82 -10.51 -23.57
N TRP A 244 12.69 -11.77 -23.13
CA TRP A 244 13.82 -12.65 -22.85
C TRP A 244 14.58 -13.03 -24.12
N ILE A 245 13.88 -13.18 -25.25
CA ILE A 245 14.53 -13.44 -26.54
C ILE A 245 15.12 -12.15 -27.13
N LYS A 246 14.41 -11.03 -26.96
CA LYS A 246 14.77 -9.74 -27.54
C LYS A 246 15.98 -9.10 -26.85
N ASP A 247 15.96 -9.04 -25.52
CA ASP A 247 16.92 -8.29 -24.72
C ASP A 247 18.06 -9.17 -24.17
N PHE A 248 17.85 -10.50 -24.11
CA PHE A 248 18.83 -11.45 -23.59
C PHE A 248 19.26 -12.51 -24.62
N VAL A 249 19.62 -12.05 -25.83
CA VAL A 249 20.09 -12.86 -26.99
C VAL A 249 21.21 -13.86 -26.64
N TYR A 250 21.91 -13.71 -25.52
CA TYR A 250 23.00 -14.58 -25.06
C TYR A 250 22.78 -15.23 -23.67
N SER A 251 21.57 -15.23 -23.08
CA SER A 251 21.32 -15.88 -21.78
C SER A 251 21.15 -17.41 -21.89
N TYR A 252 22.12 -18.07 -22.51
CA TYR A 252 22.16 -19.53 -22.62
C TYR A 252 22.57 -20.25 -21.31
N ASN A 253 22.43 -19.61 -20.14
CA ASN A 253 23.12 -20.06 -18.93
C ASN A 253 22.32 -20.02 -17.62
N GLU A 254 21.00 -20.20 -17.64
CA GLU A 254 20.30 -20.78 -16.48
C GLU A 254 18.96 -21.38 -16.93
N PRO A 255 18.87 -22.71 -17.16
CA PRO A 255 17.59 -23.36 -17.35
C PRO A 255 16.82 -23.25 -16.03
N ILE A 256 15.63 -22.63 -16.09
CA ILE A 256 14.60 -22.73 -15.03
C ILE A 256 14.12 -24.18 -14.96
#